data_AF-C0BBT5-F1
#
_entry.id   AF-C0BBT5-F1
#
_cell.length_a   1.000
_cell.length_b   1.000
_cell.length_c   1.000
_cell.angle_alpha   90.00
_cell.angle_beta   90.00
_cell.angle_gamma   90.00
#
_symmetry.space_group_name_H-M   'P 1'
#
loop_
_entity.id
_entity.type
_entity.pdbx_description
1 polymer ?
#
loop_
_entity_poly.entity_id
_entity_poly.type
_entity_poly.pdbx_seq_one_letter_code
_entity_poly.pdbx_strand_id
1 'polypeptide(L)' 'MIALIEEGENQLEFYSTLMFRQGSVIDDGIFAVGLASGYDDALYLVEEIAKEVYEETGDLDIRSYIRKQERKEE' A
#
# COMPACT_ATOMS: atom_id res chain seq x y z
N MET A 1 2.01 -8.86 0.30
CA MET A 1 1.95 -7.66 -0.55
C MET A 1 1.10 -6.64 0.15
N ILE A 2 1.50 -5.37 0.08
CA ILE A 2 0.74 -4.24 0.59
C ILE A 2 0.17 -3.51 -0.62
N ALA A 3 -1.15 -3.32 -0.63
CA ALA A 3 -1.86 -2.62 -1.68
C ALA A 3 -2.39 -1.29 -1.17
N LEU A 4 -2.41 -0.28 -2.04
CA LEU A 4 -3.22 0.92 -1.85
C LEU A 4 -4.69 0.59 -2.14
N ILE A 5 -5.58 1.01 -1.25
CA ILE A 5 -7.02 0.87 -1.43
C ILE A 5 -7.59 2.21 -1.87
N GLU A 6 -8.34 2.22 -2.97
CA GLU A 6 -8.89 3.45 -3.58
C GLU A 6 -10.17 3.95 -2.90
N GLU A 7 -10.96 3.04 -2.31
CA GLU A 7 -12.27 3.35 -1.75
C GLU A 7 -12.46 2.75 -0.34
N GLY A 8 -13.23 3.44 0.49
CA GLY A 8 -13.47 3.05 1.88
C GLY A 8 -12.44 3.63 2.86
N GLU A 9 -12.63 3.28 4.14
CA GLU A 9 -11.90 3.85 5.28
C GLU A 9 -10.44 3.39 5.35
N ASN A 10 -10.16 2.17 4.88
CA ASN A 10 -8.80 1.64 4.88
C ASN A 10 -7.99 2.27 3.74
N GLN A 11 -6.78 2.73 4.05
CA GLN A 11 -5.86 3.26 3.04
C GLN A 11 -4.97 2.17 2.45
N LEU A 12 -4.59 1.17 3.26
CA LEU A 12 -3.71 0.06 2.86
C LEU A 12 -4.34 -1.29 3.24
N GLU A 13 -4.04 -2.33 2.46
CA GLU A 13 -4.47 -3.70 2.74
C GLU A 13 -3.37 -4.72 2.46
N PHE A 14 -3.36 -5.79 3.26
CA PHE A 14 -2.40 -6.88 3.14
C PHE A 14 -2.99 -8.06 2.38
N TYR A 15 -2.32 -8.43 1.29
CA TYR A 15 -2.65 -9.60 0.49
C TYR A 15 -1.53 -10.64 0.60
N SER A 16 -1.93 -11.88 0.86
CA SER A 16 -1.01 -13.02 0.75
C SER A 16 -0.63 -13.22 -0.71
N THR A 17 0.67 -13.34 -0.98
CA THR A 17 1.15 -13.58 -2.35
C THR A 17 0.70 -14.95 -2.90
N LEU A 18 0.26 -15.86 -2.02
CA LEU A 18 -0.32 -17.14 -2.42
C LEU A 18 -1.68 -17.00 -3.12
N MET A 19 -2.42 -15.93 -2.84
CA MET A 19 -3.72 -15.67 -3.47
C MET A 19 -3.57 -15.47 -4.99
N PHE A 20 -2.46 -14.87 -5.45
CA PHE A 20 -2.17 -14.70 -6.88
C PHE A 20 -1.98 -16.03 -7.64
N ARG A 21 -1.55 -17.10 -6.95
CA ARG A 21 -1.30 -18.40 -7.60
C ARG A 21 -2.58 -19.18 -7.87
N GLN A 22 -3.69 -18.83 -7.21
CA GLN A 22 -4.94 -19.57 -7.30
C GLN A 22 -5.84 -19.11 -8.46
N GLY A 23 -5.38 -18.19 -9.31
CA GLY A 23 -6.05 -17.83 -10.58
C GLY A 23 -7.42 -17.18 -10.42
N SER A 24 -7.80 -16.79 -9.20
CA SER A 24 -9.07 -16.16 -8.91
C SER A 24 -8.84 -15.05 -7.88
N VAL A 25 -9.50 -13.92 -8.10
CA VAL A 25 -9.80 -12.89 -7.09
C VAL A 25 -8.72 -11.85 -6.81
N ILE A 26 -8.10 -11.28 -7.85
CA ILE A 26 -7.54 -9.92 -7.73
C ILE A 26 -7.94 -9.15 -8.98
N ASP A 27 -8.64 -8.02 -8.77
CA ASP A 27 -9.06 -7.09 -9.83
C ASP A 27 -7.81 -6.51 -10.51
N ASP A 28 -7.84 -6.27 -11.83
CA ASP A 28 -6.70 -5.78 -12.62
C ASP A 28 -6.23 -4.36 -12.21
N GLY A 29 -6.85 -3.76 -11.18
CA GLY A 29 -6.58 -2.42 -10.67
C GLY A 29 -5.85 -2.34 -9.32
N ILE A 30 -5.26 -3.42 -8.78
CA ILE A 30 -4.52 -3.30 -7.52
C ILE A 30 -3.21 -2.51 -7.71
N PHE A 31 -3.08 -1.41 -6.96
CA PHE A 31 -1.87 -0.62 -6.89
C PHE A 31 -0.97 -1.13 -5.75
N ALA A 32 0.05 -1.91 -6.09
CA ALA A 32 1.00 -2.45 -5.12
C ALA A 32 2.00 -1.39 -4.65
N VAL A 33 2.06 -1.15 -3.34
CA VAL A 33 2.97 -0.16 -2.73
C VAL A 33 4.13 -0.81 -1.98
N GLY A 34 4.07 -2.13 -1.76
CA GLY A 34 5.11 -2.81 -1.00
C GLY A 34 5.04 -4.34 -1.06
N LEU A 35 6.20 -4.97 -0.86
CA LEU A 35 6.35 -6.41 -0.69
C LEU A 35 7.02 -6.67 0.66
N ALA A 36 6.51 -7.67 1.37
CA ALA A 36 6.99 -8.09 2.67
C ALA A 36 7.00 -9.62 2.73
N SER A 37 7.97 -10.21 3.44
CA SER A 37 8.16 -11.66 3.50
C SER A 37 7.17 -12.33 4.45
N GLY A 38 6.63 -11.58 5.39
CA GLY A 38 5.67 -12.03 6.38
C GLY A 38 4.86 -10.87 6.96
N TYR A 39 4.04 -11.17 7.95
CA TYR A 39 3.17 -10.18 8.58
C TYR A 39 3.96 -9.14 9.38
N ASP A 40 4.98 -9.56 10.13
CA ASP A 40 5.82 -8.65 10.91
C ASP A 40 6.55 -7.65 9.99
N ASP A 41 7.16 -8.13 8.92
CA ASP A 41 7.79 -7.27 7.89
C ASP A 41 6.77 -6.31 7.25
N ALA A 42 5.52 -6.74 7.07
CA ALA A 42 4.47 -5.88 6.52
C ALA A 42 4.07 -4.77 7.50
N LEU A 43 4.03 -5.06 8.81
CA LEU A 43 3.78 -4.06 9.84
C LEU A 43 4.88 -3.00 9.87
N TYR A 44 6.15 -3.43 9.85
CA TYR A 44 7.29 -2.48 9.78
C TYR A 44 7.20 -1.60 8.53
N LEU A 45 6.86 -2.18 7.38
CA LEU A 45 6.75 -1.40 6.14
C LEU A 45 5.58 -0.40 6.19
N VAL A 46 4.45 -0.75 6.79
CA VAL A 46 3.35 0.22 6.99
C VAL A 46 3.75 1.33 7.95
N GLU A 47 4.48 1.02 9.02
CA GLU A 47 5.01 2.02 9.95
C GLU A 47 5.93 3.00 9.22
N GLU A 48 6.86 2.51 8.38
CA GLU A 48 7.76 3.37 7.62
C GLU A 48 7.00 4.26 6.62
N ILE A 49 6.03 3.70 5.89
CA ILE A 49 5.17 4.49 4.98
C ILE A 49 4.42 5.58 5.73
N ALA A 50 3.77 5.24 6.85
CA ALA A 50 3.00 6.20 7.65
C ALA A 50 3.90 7.30 8.22
N LYS A 51 5.10 6.92 8.69
CA LYS A 51 6.10 7.85 9.20
C LYS A 51 6.58 8.82 8.11
N GLU A 52 6.94 8.32 6.93
CA GLU A 52 7.37 9.17 5.81
C GLU A 52 6.27 10.16 5.42
N VAL A 53 5.03 9.69 5.26
CA VAL A 53 3.87 10.53 4.92
C VAL A 53 3.67 11.62 5.97
N TYR A 54 3.76 11.26 7.24
CA TYR A 54 3.62 12.22 8.34
C TYR A 54 4.77 13.24 8.37
N GLU A 55 6.01 12.80 8.18
CA GLU A 55 7.18 13.69 8.15
C GLU A 55 7.13 14.68 6.99
N GLU A 56 6.63 14.26 5.82
CA GLU A 56 6.56 15.10 4.62
C GLU A 56 5.32 16.00 4.56
N THR A 57 4.19 15.55 5.12
CA THR A 57 2.89 16.24 4.95
C THR A 57 2.33 16.82 6.25
N GLY A 58 2.76 16.32 7.41
CA GLY A 58 2.16 16.64 8.71
C GLY A 58 0.81 15.97 8.98
N ASP A 59 0.36 15.06 8.11
CA ASP A 59 -0.87 14.29 8.23
C ASP A 59 -0.64 12.82 7.82
N LEU A 60 -1.66 11.97 7.92
CA LEU A 60 -1.61 10.54 7.59
C LEU A 60 -2.49 10.18 6.38
N ASP A 61 -2.68 11.11 5.44
CA ASP A 61 -3.30 10.82 4.13
C ASP A 61 -2.28 10.18 3.18
N ILE A 62 -2.04 8.88 3.42
CA ILE A 62 -1.14 8.01 2.65
C ILE A 62 -1.62 7.92 1.20
N ARG A 63 -2.94 7.80 0.96
CA ARG A 63 -3.52 7.65 -0.38
C ARG A 63 -3.19 8.85 -1.26
N SER A 64 -3.47 10.05 -0.79
CA SER A 64 -3.18 11.28 -1.54
C SER A 64 -1.67 11.47 -1.74
N TYR A 65 -0.85 11.13 -0.74
CA TYR A 65 0.60 11.23 -0.83
C TYR A 65 1.16 10.33 -1.94
N ILE A 66 0.85 9.04 -1.92
CA ILE A 66 1.37 8.07 -2.91
C ILE A 66 0.95 8.46 -4.33
N ARG A 67 -0.33 8.81 -4.53
CA ARG A 67 -0.84 9.26 -5.84
C ARG A 67 -0.16 10.54 -6.33
N LYS A 68 0.27 11.42 -5.42
CA LYS A 68 1.03 12.62 -5.77
C LYS A 68 2.46 12.27 -6.19
N GLN A 69 3.10 11.26 -5.59
CA GLN A 69 4.45 10.83 -5.99
C GLN A 69 4.42 10.11 -7.34
N GLU A 70 3.47 9.21 -7.57
CA GLU A 70 3.28 8.50 -8.86
C GLU A 70 3.26 9.48 -10.05
N ARG A 71 2.47 10.56 -9.96
CA ARG A 71 2.38 11.59 -11.02
C ARG A 71 3.63 12.46 -11.18
N LYS A 72 4.56 12.45 -10.23
CA LYS A 72 5.84 13.18 -10.37
C LYS A 72 6.89 12.32 -11.08
N GLU A 73 6.75 11.00 -11.02
CA GLU A 73 7.69 10.05 -11.63
C GLU A 73 7.36 9.78 -13.11
N GLU A 74 6.16 10.17 -13.57
CA GLU A 74 5.75 10.23 -14.98
C GLU A 74 6.22 11.51 -15.71
#